data_AF-A0A151X015-F1
#
_entry.id   AF-A0A151X015-F1
#
_cell.length_a   1.000
_cell.length_b   1.000
_cell.length_c   1.000
_cell.angle_alpha   90.00
_cell.angle_beta   90.00
_cell.angle_gamma   90.00
#
_symmetry.space_group_name_H-M   'P 1'
#
loop_
_entity.id
_entity.type
_entity.pdbx_description
1 polymer ?
#
loop_
_entity_poly.entity_id
_entity_poly.type
_entity_poly.pdbx_seq_one_letter_code
_entity_poly.pdbx_strand_id
1 'polypeptide(L)'
;MNVTGIRVRIYDEEKCIHEHETVRSDGDDLKTLIQNLRNMQSEINCFLTTLIERRDVSGEMKMNQSISSDIDSDSVEEEEKEEEEDERANPKKSKLSS
;
A
#
# COMPACT_ATOMS: atom_id res chain seq x y z
N MET A 1 -4.70 -34.56 -13.37
CA MET A 1 -4.47 -33.11 -13.46
C MET A 1 -3.45 -32.74 -12.40
N ASN A 2 -2.31 -32.15 -12.78
CA ASN A 2 -1.31 -31.69 -11.82
C ASN A 2 -1.74 -30.31 -11.35
N VAL A 3 -2.45 -30.25 -10.22
CA VAL A 3 -2.83 -28.97 -9.62
C VAL A 3 -1.63 -28.49 -8.80
N THR A 4 -0.81 -27.64 -9.42
CA THR A 4 0.24 -26.87 -8.73
C THR A 4 -0.40 -25.90 -7.74
N GLY A 5 0.26 -25.65 -6.61
CA GLY A 5 -0.18 -24.63 -5.64
C GLY A 5 -0.25 -23.24 -6.27
N ILE A 6 -0.75 -22.26 -5.51
CA ILE A 6 -0.79 -20.86 -5.97
C ILE A 6 0.65 -20.32 -5.95
N ARG A 7 1.14 -19.92 -7.11
CA ARG A 7 2.42 -19.24 -7.27
C ARG A 7 2.18 -17.80 -7.70
N VAL A 8 2.87 -16.89 -7.03
CA VAL A 8 2.90 -15.46 -7.36
C VAL A 8 4.34 -15.03 -7.58
N ARG A 9 4.55 -14.20 -8.59
CA ARG A 9 5.83 -13.56 -8.88
C ARG A 9 5.59 -12.09 -9.18
N ILE A 10 6.38 -11.22 -8.57
CA ILE A 10 6.39 -9.78 -8.84
C ILE A 10 7.73 -9.46 -9.47
N TYR A 11 7.67 -8.74 -10.59
CA TYR A 11 8.83 -8.33 -11.36
C TYR A 11 8.98 -6.81 -11.32
N ASP A 12 10.22 -6.37 -11.23
CA ASP A 12 10.65 -5.03 -11.57
C ASP A 12 11.38 -5.12 -12.90
N GLU A 13 10.73 -4.63 -13.96
CA GLU A 13 11.12 -4.87 -15.35
C GLU A 13 11.29 -6.37 -15.64
N GLU A 14 12.52 -6.85 -15.85
CA GLU A 14 12.86 -8.25 -16.12
C GLU A 14 13.27 -9.02 -14.86
N LYS A 15 13.48 -8.34 -13.73
CA LYS A 15 14.00 -8.93 -12.50
C LYS A 15 12.87 -9.37 -11.59
N CYS A 16 12.84 -10.65 -11.21
CA CYS A 16 11.92 -11.13 -10.17
C CYS A 16 12.39 -10.60 -8.80
N ILE A 17 11.57 -9.76 -8.17
CA ILE A 17 11.87 -9.14 -6.88
C ILE A 17 11.12 -9.79 -5.71
N HIS A 18 10.11 -10.60 -6.02
CA HIS A 18 9.37 -11.40 -5.06
C HIS A 18 8.79 -12.63 -5.74
N GLU A 19 8.97 -13.80 -5.13
CA GLU A 19 8.36 -15.06 -5.55
C GLU A 19 7.84 -15.76 -4.29
N HIS A 20 6.58 -16.15 -4.32
CA HIS A 20 5.96 -16.95 -3.28
C HIS A 20 5.16 -18.08 -3.91
N GLU A 21 5.23 -19.27 -3.31
CA GLU A 21 4.46 -20.43 -3.71
C GLU A 21 3.84 -21.12 -2.48
N THR A 22 2.52 -21.27 -2.48
CA THR A 22 1.81 -21.96 -1.40
C THR A 22 2.03 -23.47 -1.50
N VAL A 23 2.26 -24.12 -0.37
CA VAL A 23 2.32 -25.59 -0.28
C VAL A 23 0.98 -26.20 -0.71
N ARG A 24 1.03 -27.28 -1.49
CA ARG A 24 -0.15 -28.02 -1.94
C ARG A 24 -0.93 -28.55 -0.73
N SER A 25 -2.24 -28.29 -0.67
CA SER A 25 -3.14 -29.04 0.19
C SER A 25 -3.57 -30.31 -0.52
N ASP A 26 -3.43 -31.47 0.13
CA ASP A 26 -3.68 -32.79 -0.47
C ASP A 26 -5.18 -33.12 -0.65
N GLY A 27 -6.05 -32.11 -0.54
CA GLY A 27 -7.48 -32.22 -0.78
C GLY A 27 -7.98 -31.02 -1.56
N ASP A 28 -8.95 -31.27 -2.46
CA ASP A 28 -9.75 -30.27 -3.17
C ASP A 28 -10.68 -29.50 -2.19
N ASP A 29 -10.11 -28.95 -1.13
CA ASP A 29 -10.84 -28.14 -0.16
C ASP A 29 -10.85 -26.69 -0.63
N LEU A 30 -11.99 -26.28 -1.19
CA LEU A 30 -12.27 -24.90 -1.57
C LEU A 30 -12.00 -23.93 -0.41
N LYS A 31 -12.22 -24.35 0.85
CA LYS A 31 -11.94 -23.52 2.02
C LYS A 31 -10.45 -23.27 2.18
N THR A 32 -9.62 -24.29 2.01
CA THR A 32 -8.15 -24.13 2.02
C THR A 32 -7.68 -23.24 0.87
N LEU A 33 -8.25 -23.41 -0.33
CA LEU A 33 -7.93 -22.55 -1.46
C LEU A 33 -8.25 -21.08 -1.17
N ILE A 34 -9.45 -20.79 -0.65
CA ILE A 34 -9.86 -19.42 -0.28
C ILE A 34 -8.93 -18.84 0.78
N GLN A 35 -8.56 -19.64 1.79
CA GLN A 35 -7.64 -19.17 2.81
C GLN A 35 -6.25 -18.87 2.25
N ASN A 36 -5.72 -19.74 1.38
CA ASN A 36 -4.44 -19.54 0.72
C ASN A 36 -4.44 -18.27 -0.15
N LEU A 37 -5.53 -18.02 -0.88
CA LEU A 37 -5.70 -16.79 -1.67
C LEU A 37 -5.70 -15.54 -0.78
N ARG A 38 -6.40 -15.57 0.36
CA ARG A 38 -6.43 -14.45 1.31
C ARG A 38 -5.05 -14.19 1.93
N ASN A 39 -4.36 -15.26 2.34
CA ASN A 39 -3.01 -15.14 2.89
C ASN A 39 -2.05 -14.54 1.88
N MET A 40 -2.09 -15.04 0.63
CA MET A 40 -1.28 -14.53 -0.47
C MET A 40 -1.57 -13.04 -0.73
N GLN A 41 -2.84 -12.65 -0.74
CA GLN A 41 -3.23 -11.24 -0.90
C GLN A 41 -2.64 -10.36 0.21
N SER A 42 -2.75 -10.79 1.47
CA SER A 42 -2.16 -10.07 2.60
C SER A 42 -0.65 -9.96 2.48
N GLU A 43 0.05 -11.03 2.11
CA GLU A 43 1.50 -11.04 1.93
C GLU A 43 1.97 -10.09 0.82
N ILE A 44 1.31 -10.13 -0.34
CA ILE A 44 1.60 -9.21 -1.45
C ILE A 44 1.39 -7.77 -1.01
N ASN A 45 0.29 -7.48 -0.31
CA ASN A 45 0.03 -6.13 0.18
C ASN A 45 1.12 -5.66 1.14
N CYS A 46 1.53 -6.49 2.09
CA CYS A 46 2.65 -6.17 2.98
C CYS A 46 3.94 -5.90 2.20
N PHE A 47 4.27 -6.74 1.21
CA PHE A 47 5.44 -6.56 0.37
C PHE A 47 5.40 -5.23 -0.39
N LEU A 48 4.28 -4.91 -1.04
CA LEU A 48 4.11 -3.66 -1.78
C LEU A 48 4.17 -2.43 -0.85
N THR A 49 3.57 -2.51 0.35
CA THR A 49 3.69 -1.47 1.38
C THR A 49 5.15 -1.25 1.77
N THR A 50 5.92 -2.33 2.02
CA THR A 50 7.35 -2.20 2.32
C THR A 50 8.14 -1.54 1.18
N LEU A 51 7.78 -1.79 -0.09
CA LEU A 51 8.42 -1.12 -1.22
C LEU A 51 8.13 0.39 -1.24
N ILE A 52 6.91 0.79 -0.92
CA ILE A 52 6.52 2.21 -0.84
C ILE A 52 7.25 2.89 0.31
N GLU A 53 7.22 2.31 1.51
CA GLU A 53 7.90 2.85 2.69
C GLU A 53 9.40 3.05 2.46
N ARG A 54 10.07 2.08 1.81
CA ARG A 54 11.49 2.21 1.46
C ARG A 54 11.76 3.34 0.46
N ARG A 55 10.84 3.59 -0.47
CA ARG A 55 10.96 4.70 -1.42
C ARG A 55 10.86 6.05 -0.70
N ASP A 56 9.91 6.19 0.22
CA ASP A 56 9.66 7.44 0.93
C ASP A 56 10.85 7.81 1.85
N VAL A 57 11.41 6.83 2.57
CA VAL A 57 12.64 7.03 3.38
C VAL A 57 13.84 7.42 2.50
N SER A 58 13.97 6.83 1.31
CA SER A 58 15.05 7.19 0.37
C SER A 58 14.86 8.57 -0.26
N GLY A 59 13.62 9.08 -0.33
CA GLY A 59 13.29 10.42 -0.81
C GLY A 59 13.61 11.51 0.20
N GLU A 60 13.28 11.29 1.48
CA GLU A 60 13.53 12.24 2.57
C GLU A 60 15.02 12.47 2.82
N MET A 61 15.87 11.44 2.69
CA MET A 61 17.33 11.60 2.83
C MET A 61 17.95 12.50 1.75
N LYS A 62 17.35 12.59 0.56
CA LYS A 62 17.83 13.45 -0.54
C LYS A 62 17.42 14.91 -0.39
N MET A 63 16.33 15.20 0.32
CA MET A 63 15.83 16.57 0.51
C MET A 63 16.64 17.35 1.56
N ASN A 64 17.31 16.65 2.48
CA ASN A 64 18.09 17.26 3.57
C ASN A 64 19.55 17.62 3.22
N GLN A 65 19.99 17.46 1.96
CA GLN A 65 21.40 17.66 1.59
C GLN A 65 21.67 18.90 0.72
N SER A 66 20.66 19.76 0.51
CA SER A 66 20.82 20.96 -0.32
C SER A 66 20.21 22.18 0.37
N ILE A 67 20.95 22.83 1.27
CA ILE A 67 21.02 24.30 1.42
C ILE A 67 22.30 24.52 2.25
N SER A 68 23.43 24.75 1.58
CA SER A 68 24.57 25.43 2.19
C SER A 68 24.18 26.88 2.32
N SER A 69 24.11 27.36 3.56
CA SER A 69 23.73 28.71 3.95
C SER A 69 24.70 29.75 3.40
N ASP A 70 24.24 30.58 2.46
CA ASP A 70 24.78 31.92 2.28
C ASP A 70 23.73 32.80 1.58
N ILE A 71 22.73 33.25 2.35
CA ILE A 71 21.98 34.45 1.99
C ILE A 71 21.45 35.12 3.27
N ASP A 72 22.15 36.18 3.69
CA ASP A 72 21.56 37.27 4.44
C ASP A 72 20.42 37.88 3.61
N SER A 73 19.14 37.65 3.97
CA SER A 73 18.09 38.66 3.73
C SER A 73 16.77 38.28 4.43
N ASP A 74 16.57 38.92 5.58
CA ASP A 74 15.32 39.40 6.20
C ASP A 74 14.00 39.23 5.41
N SER A 75 13.06 38.42 5.91
CA SER A 75 11.61 38.61 5.66
C SER A 75 10.69 37.75 6.55
N VAL A 76 10.24 38.38 7.65
CA VAL A 76 8.91 38.36 8.30
C VAL A 76 8.15 37.04 8.49
N GLU A 77 7.95 36.71 9.78
CA GLU A 77 6.97 35.76 10.33
C GLU A 77 5.51 36.19 10.04
N GLU A 78 4.66 35.24 9.66
CA GLU A 78 3.21 35.32 9.84
C GLU A 78 2.73 33.97 10.40
N GLU A 79 2.29 33.98 11.66
CA GLU A 79 1.63 32.87 12.35
C GLU A 79 0.12 32.84 12.06
N GLU A 80 -0.49 31.69 12.42
CA GLU A 80 -1.90 31.44 12.75
C GLU A 80 -2.95 31.25 11.63
N LYS A 81 -3.57 30.05 11.58
CA LYS A 81 -4.85 29.77 12.27
C LYS A 81 -5.38 28.34 12.01
N GLU A 82 -5.78 27.68 13.09
CA GLU A 82 -6.70 26.53 13.13
C GLU A 82 -8.13 26.96 12.79
N GLU A 83 -8.96 26.06 12.26
CA GLU A 83 -10.39 25.88 12.62
C GLU A 83 -11.02 24.66 11.88
N GLU A 84 -11.44 23.65 12.67
CA GLU A 84 -12.74 22.92 12.72
C GLU A 84 -13.78 23.13 11.59
N GLU A 85 -14.79 22.29 11.28
CA GLU A 85 -15.33 20.97 11.64
C GLU A 85 -16.44 20.67 10.58
N ASP A 86 -16.86 19.41 10.48
CA ASP A 86 -18.20 18.89 10.11
C ASP A 86 -19.05 19.57 9.01
N GLU A 87 -19.33 18.85 7.89
CA GLU A 87 -20.69 18.90 7.32
C GLU A 87 -21.08 17.60 6.57
N ARG A 88 -22.05 16.91 7.18
CA ARG A 88 -22.71 15.67 6.76
C ARG A 88 -23.55 15.86 5.50
N ALA A 89 -23.50 14.90 4.56
CA ALA A 89 -24.50 14.77 3.50
C ALA A 89 -24.99 13.32 3.28
N ASN A 90 -25.99 12.94 4.07
CA ASN A 90 -27.16 12.07 3.79
C ASN A 90 -27.11 11.05 2.61
N PRO A 91 -27.33 9.74 2.86
CA PRO A 91 -27.72 8.79 1.80
C PRO A 91 -29.23 8.81 1.52
N LYS A 92 -29.61 9.03 0.26
CA LYS A 92 -31.01 8.97 -0.21
C LYS A 92 -31.54 7.53 -0.12
N LYS A 93 -32.68 7.36 0.54
CA LYS A 93 -33.41 6.10 0.74
C LYS A 93 -33.93 5.55 -0.60
N SER A 94 -33.56 4.33 -0.97
CA SER A 94 -34.18 3.57 -2.06
C SER A 94 -35.43 2.85 -1.55
N LYS A 95 -36.60 3.21 -2.09
CA LYS A 95 -37.87 2.49 -1.85
C LYS A 95 -37.82 1.13 -2.56
N LEU A 96 -37.94 0.04 -1.80
CA LEU A 96 -38.41 -1.25 -2.32
C LEU A 96 -39.92 -1.15 -2.54
N SER A 97 -40.39 -1.38 -3.76
CA SER A 97 -41.79 -1.68 -4.03
C SER A 97 -42.01 -3.18 -3.87
N SER A 98 -43.02 -3.55 -3.06
CA SER A 98 -43.58 -4.90 -2.93
C SER A 98 -44.24 -5.39 -4.22
#